data_AF-A0A2V9G657-F1
#
_entry.id   AF-A0A2V9G657-F1
#
_cell.length_a   1.000
_cell.length_b   1.000
_cell.length_c   1.000
_cell.angle_alpha   90.00
_cell.angle_beta   90.00
_cell.angle_gamma   90.00
#
_symmetry.space_group_name_H-M   'P 1'
#
loop_
_entity.id
_entity.type
_entity.pdbx_description
1 polymer ?
#
loop_
_entity_poly.entity_id
_entity_poly.type
_entity_poly.pdbx_seq_one_letter_code
_entity_poly.pdbx_strand_id
1 'polypeptide(L)'
;MSRKQYPDGTTFIYSYDAAGRLNQVTVNSDSYTFNYDNMGRLTSATTRYGFTSFGNKTVQYTYDAASNRISMTDPQTVPTTYGYDNLNRLTSLIYNSQTPGFTFGYDDLSRRNLLTRPNGINTTYGYDQASHLLSVLHKLGSTVVDGATYSHDNAGNRQTRTDQRTGTSLTYGYDNIYQLLSAMQGSTTTESYTYDIVGNRLSSLGMSPYTYNSSNDLTSIPSGSYTYDNNGNTKTKPDGTQYTWDYENRLTQVVLPNSGGTVNFKYDPFGRRIQKAFTQGSTTTYLYDGPNLLEEVDQNGNVLARYTATRRVDELLAELRSGTTSYYEADGLGSVTSLTNSSGTIANTYSYDSFGNLSASTGTVANPFRYTAREFDAETGSYFYRARYYDQTVGRFISEDPIRFKAGTDFYSYVNNNPIRYRDATGLLRDCDQEHIECFRKCWNSCPPWPIERGKRGHYLYCQSKCLAEYMECQAENAAEAAAQYCSQNPGTCVSIAIGTIIIVSQPELGPVVAPALIP
;
A
#
# COMPACT_ATOMS: atom_id res chain seq x y z
N MET A 1 -8.41 21.46 22.71
CA MET A 1 -9.46 20.51 22.24
C MET A 1 -10.03 21.02 20.92
N SER A 2 -10.34 20.14 19.99
CA SER A 2 -11.07 20.44 18.74
C SER A 2 -12.21 19.45 18.54
N ARG A 3 -13.20 19.79 17.70
CA ARG A 3 -14.41 18.99 17.45
C ARG A 3 -14.73 18.92 15.97
N LYS A 4 -15.20 17.75 15.52
CA LYS A 4 -15.79 17.52 14.20
C LYS A 4 -17.15 16.84 14.40
N GLN A 5 -18.17 17.25 13.65
CA GLN A 5 -19.51 16.68 13.75
C GLN A 5 -20.07 16.40 12.36
N TYR A 6 -20.67 15.23 12.17
CA TYR A 6 -21.38 14.85 10.96
C TYR A 6 -22.85 15.29 10.98
N PRO A 7 -23.51 15.38 9.81
CA PRO A 7 -24.93 15.72 9.72
C PRO A 7 -25.86 14.77 10.49
N ASP A 8 -25.47 13.51 10.69
CA ASP A 8 -26.21 12.54 11.50
C ASP A 8 -26.06 12.74 13.02
N GLY A 9 -25.29 13.75 13.44
CA GLY A 9 -25.01 14.07 14.84
C GLY A 9 -23.76 13.42 15.41
N THR A 10 -23.13 12.46 14.71
CA THR A 10 -21.89 11.80 15.14
C THR A 10 -20.81 12.84 15.42
N THR A 11 -20.27 12.84 16.64
CA THR A 11 -19.33 13.86 17.11
C THR A 11 -17.99 13.24 17.50
N PHE A 12 -16.92 13.76 16.90
CA PHE A 12 -15.53 13.46 17.21
C PHE A 12 -14.95 14.58 18.05
N ILE A 13 -14.33 14.23 19.17
CA ILE A 13 -13.64 15.16 20.06
C ILE A 13 -12.17 14.78 20.07
N TYR A 14 -11.31 15.74 19.76
CA TYR A 14 -9.86 15.58 19.77
C TYR A 14 -9.27 16.40 20.92
N SER A 15 -8.55 15.73 21.79
CA SER A 15 -7.84 16.31 22.93
C SER A 15 -6.34 16.26 22.69
N TYR A 16 -5.65 17.26 23.22
CA TYR A 16 -4.22 17.43 23.04
C TYR A 16 -3.56 17.61 24.41
N ASP A 17 -2.33 17.17 24.54
CA ASP A 17 -1.51 17.46 25.72
C ASP A 17 -0.97 18.89 25.70
N ALA A 18 -0.19 19.25 26.74
CA ALA A 18 0.39 20.59 26.87
C ALA A 18 1.42 20.93 25.77
N ALA A 19 1.96 19.93 25.07
CA ALA A 19 2.86 20.10 23.92
C ALA A 19 2.10 20.14 22.58
N GLY A 20 0.77 20.14 22.60
CA GLY A 20 -0.07 20.17 21.40
C GLY A 20 -0.14 18.83 20.65
N ARG A 21 0.35 17.72 21.25
CA ARG A 21 0.27 16.38 20.65
C ARG A 21 -1.11 15.79 20.94
N LEU A 22 -1.68 15.07 19.97
CA LEU A 22 -2.98 14.41 20.12
C LEU A 22 -2.89 13.32 21.20
N ASN A 23 -3.57 13.49 22.33
CA ASN A 23 -3.53 12.52 23.43
C ASN A 23 -4.81 11.69 23.54
N GLN A 24 -5.93 12.15 23.00
CA GLN A 24 -7.17 11.38 22.98
C GLN A 24 -8.09 11.78 21.83
N VAL A 25 -8.79 10.79 21.27
CA VAL A 25 -9.95 10.97 20.41
C VAL A 25 -11.12 10.17 20.96
N THR A 26 -12.30 10.77 21.03
CA THR A 26 -13.54 10.05 21.36
C THR A 26 -14.58 10.29 20.27
N VAL A 27 -15.26 9.22 19.85
CA VAL A 27 -16.41 9.29 18.93
C VAL A 27 -17.45 8.29 19.40
N ASN A 28 -18.68 8.73 19.62
CA ASN A 28 -19.72 7.90 20.23
C ASN A 28 -19.21 7.25 21.54
N SER A 29 -19.17 5.92 21.60
CA SER A 29 -18.61 5.13 22.70
C SER A 29 -17.18 4.60 22.43
N ASP A 30 -16.59 4.94 21.28
CA ASP A 30 -15.21 4.59 20.94
C ASP A 30 -14.23 5.61 21.54
N SER A 31 -13.06 5.14 21.98
CA SER A 31 -11.99 6.01 22.48
C SER A 31 -10.61 5.53 22.05
N TYR A 32 -9.74 6.48 21.70
CA TYR A 32 -8.37 6.26 21.28
C TYR A 32 -7.49 7.17 22.14
N THR A 33 -6.56 6.60 22.92
CA THR A 33 -5.70 7.36 23.84
C THR A 33 -4.24 7.11 23.49
N PHE A 34 -3.44 8.17 23.47
CA PHE A 34 -2.02 8.15 23.09
C PHE A 34 -1.19 8.74 24.21
N ASN A 35 -0.17 8.00 24.64
CA ASN A 35 0.79 8.47 25.63
C ASN A 35 2.15 8.63 24.99
N TYR A 36 2.91 9.60 25.48
CA TYR A 36 4.20 9.96 24.93
C TYR A 36 5.24 10.08 26.03
N ASP A 37 6.50 9.84 25.69
CA ASP A 37 7.62 10.20 26.55
C ASP A 37 7.98 11.69 26.44
N ASN A 38 8.98 12.09 27.24
CA ASN A 38 9.49 13.47 27.28
C ASN A 38 10.18 13.89 25.98
N MET A 39 10.50 12.97 25.07
CA MET A 39 11.13 13.24 23.77
C MET A 39 10.11 13.36 22.63
N GLY A 40 8.80 13.26 22.88
CA GLY A 40 7.83 13.31 21.79
C GLY A 40 7.31 11.95 21.33
N ARG A 41 7.89 10.84 21.79
CA ARG A 41 7.72 9.53 21.15
C ARG A 41 6.55 8.78 21.76
N LEU A 42 5.74 8.14 20.91
CA LEU A 42 4.54 7.41 21.32
C LEU A 42 4.93 6.17 22.15
N THR A 43 4.61 6.14 23.44
CA THR A 43 4.91 5.01 24.33
C THR A 43 3.74 4.05 24.49
N SER A 44 2.50 4.49 24.25
CA SER A 44 1.36 3.59 24.13
C SER A 44 0.21 4.18 23.32
N ALA A 45 -0.53 3.28 22.67
CA ALA A 45 -1.80 3.56 22.02
C ALA A 45 -2.86 2.60 22.56
N THR A 46 -3.89 3.15 23.20
CA THR A 46 -5.04 2.38 23.74
C THR A 46 -6.28 2.67 22.93
N THR A 47 -6.91 1.63 22.42
CA THR A 47 -8.18 1.69 21.69
C THR A 47 -9.27 0.97 22.48
N ARG A 48 -10.46 1.55 22.52
CA ARG A 48 -11.69 0.93 23.02
C ARG A 48 -12.76 1.09 21.96
N TYR A 49 -13.32 -0.02 21.52
CA TYR A 49 -14.47 -0.02 20.62
C TYR A 49 -15.75 -0.17 21.42
N GLY A 50 -16.57 0.87 21.43
CA GLY A 50 -17.82 0.91 22.15
C GLY A 50 -18.94 0.09 21.51
N PHE A 51 -18.73 -0.45 20.31
CA PHE A 51 -19.58 -1.50 19.70
C PHE A 51 -19.16 -2.92 20.09
N THR A 52 -18.22 -3.09 21.03
CA THR A 52 -17.70 -4.38 21.50
C THR A 52 -17.72 -4.47 23.03
N SER A 53 -17.59 -5.70 23.57
CA SER A 53 -17.56 -5.96 25.03
C SER A 53 -16.17 -6.25 25.59
N PHE A 54 -15.15 -6.46 24.75
CA PHE A 54 -13.82 -6.94 25.17
C PHE A 54 -12.86 -5.86 25.71
N GLY A 55 -13.39 -4.67 26.04
CA GLY A 55 -12.66 -3.63 26.75
C GLY A 55 -11.53 -2.95 25.98
N ASN A 56 -10.53 -2.46 26.71
CA ASN A 56 -9.40 -1.71 26.16
C ASN A 56 -8.38 -2.65 25.53
N LYS A 57 -7.86 -2.27 24.36
CA LYS A 57 -6.74 -2.93 23.66
C LYS A 57 -5.59 -1.94 23.58
N THR A 58 -4.46 -2.29 24.17
CA THR A 58 -3.31 -1.37 24.26
C THR A 58 -2.09 -1.97 23.57
N VAL A 59 -1.41 -1.16 22.77
CA VAL A 59 -0.07 -1.43 22.26
C VAL A 59 0.91 -0.53 22.99
N GLN A 60 2.03 -1.08 23.45
CA GLN A 60 3.09 -0.32 24.12
C GLN A 60 4.38 -0.34 23.32
N TYR A 61 5.21 0.69 23.47
CA TYR A 61 6.45 0.84 22.72
C TYR A 61 7.60 1.32 23.60
N THR A 62 8.81 0.86 23.28
CA THR A 62 10.06 1.39 23.84
C THR A 62 11.04 1.74 22.74
N TYR A 63 11.99 2.62 23.05
CA TYR A 63 12.91 3.21 22.09
C TYR A 63 14.34 3.24 22.62
N ASP A 64 15.30 3.20 21.70
CA ASP A 64 16.71 3.50 22.01
C ASP A 64 16.95 5.03 22.07
N ALA A 65 18.21 5.43 22.24
CA ALA A 65 18.62 6.83 22.27
C ALA A 65 18.51 7.53 20.90
N ALA A 66 18.56 6.77 19.79
CA ALA A 66 18.40 7.28 18.43
C ALA A 66 16.92 7.35 18.00
N SER A 67 15.98 7.04 18.90
CA SER A 67 14.53 7.00 18.65
C SER A 67 14.10 5.90 17.69
N ASN A 68 14.91 4.86 17.53
CA ASN A 68 14.45 3.62 16.93
C ASN A 68 13.59 2.86 17.93
N ARG A 69 12.50 2.25 17.47
CA ARG A 69 11.61 1.45 18.31
C ARG A 69 12.27 0.11 18.58
N ILE A 70 12.68 -0.18 19.81
CA ILE A 70 13.35 -1.44 20.16
C ILE A 70 12.38 -2.52 20.69
N SER A 71 11.18 -2.13 21.11
CA SER A 71 10.11 -3.07 21.44
C SER A 71 8.71 -2.54 21.11
N MET A 72 7.82 -3.46 20.75
CA MET A 72 6.38 -3.29 20.69
C MET A 72 5.73 -4.43 21.48
N THR A 73 4.84 -4.13 22.42
CA THR A 73 4.02 -5.14 23.10
C THR A 73 2.58 -4.98 22.63
N ASP A 74 2.00 -6.06 22.12
CA ASP A 74 0.66 -6.03 21.55
C ASP A 74 -0.44 -6.21 22.63
N PRO A 75 -1.73 -6.11 22.26
CA PRO A 75 -2.84 -6.22 23.21
C PRO A 75 -2.95 -7.57 23.92
N GLN A 76 -2.22 -8.59 23.46
CA GLN A 76 -2.14 -9.92 24.08
C GLN A 76 -0.90 -10.05 24.97
N THR A 77 -0.22 -8.93 25.27
CA THR A 77 0.99 -8.85 26.09
C THR A 77 2.21 -9.57 25.51
N VAL A 78 2.20 -9.85 24.21
CA VAL A 78 3.32 -10.51 23.54
C VAL A 78 4.27 -9.45 22.97
N PRO A 79 5.59 -9.56 23.23
CA PRO A 79 6.56 -8.61 22.71
C PRO A 79 7.03 -8.97 21.30
N THR A 80 7.25 -7.94 20.49
CA THR A 80 8.13 -7.92 19.33
C THR A 80 9.33 -7.05 19.67
N THR A 81 10.55 -7.54 19.44
CA THR A 81 11.79 -6.77 19.64
C THR A 81 12.48 -6.52 18.31
N TYR A 82 13.15 -5.36 18.21
CA TYR A 82 13.78 -4.89 16.98
C TYR A 82 15.25 -4.56 17.23
N GLY A 83 16.13 -5.05 16.36
CA GLY A 83 17.56 -4.70 16.34
C GLY A 83 17.88 -3.77 15.18
N TYR A 84 18.86 -2.89 15.39
CA TYR A 84 19.31 -1.90 14.40
C TYR A 84 20.83 -1.93 14.27
N ASP A 85 21.34 -1.59 13.08
CA ASP A 85 22.76 -1.29 12.89
C ASP A 85 23.08 0.18 13.23
N ASN A 86 24.36 0.56 13.10
CA ASN A 86 24.84 1.91 13.36
C ASN A 86 24.27 2.97 12.38
N LEU A 87 23.65 2.55 11.27
CA LEU A 87 22.96 3.43 10.32
C LEU A 87 21.45 3.50 10.60
N ASN A 88 20.99 2.96 11.73
CA ASN A 88 19.57 2.88 12.12
C ASN A 88 18.71 2.03 11.16
N ARG A 89 19.34 1.11 10.41
CA ARG A 89 18.62 0.17 9.54
C ARG A 89 18.23 -1.07 10.35
N LEU A 90 17.01 -1.56 10.18
CA LEU A 90 16.48 -2.72 10.89
C LEU A 90 17.29 -3.97 10.53
N THR A 91 17.94 -4.64 11.48
CA THR A 91 18.76 -5.84 11.26
C THR A 91 18.13 -7.11 11.82
N SER A 92 17.26 -7.00 12.83
CA SER A 92 16.54 -8.15 13.38
C SER A 92 15.13 -7.79 13.86
N LEU A 93 14.23 -8.78 13.79
CA LEU A 93 12.91 -8.72 14.39
C LEU A 93 12.58 -10.07 15.03
N ILE A 94 12.27 -10.06 16.32
CA ILE A 94 11.95 -11.27 17.10
C ILE A 94 10.55 -11.10 17.70
N TYR A 95 9.59 -11.88 17.19
CA TYR A 95 8.25 -11.97 17.75
C TYR A 95 8.20 -13.07 18.81
N ASN A 96 7.61 -12.78 19.97
CA ASN A 96 7.38 -13.73 21.06
C ASN A 96 8.63 -14.57 21.44
N SER A 97 9.80 -13.94 21.49
CA SER A 97 11.08 -14.62 21.79
C SER A 97 11.40 -15.80 20.85
N GLN A 98 10.85 -15.83 19.63
CA GLN A 98 11.13 -16.88 18.66
C GLN A 98 12.63 -16.93 18.31
N THR A 99 13.17 -18.15 18.22
CA THR A 99 14.55 -18.40 17.81
C THR A 99 14.59 -19.54 16.79
N PRO A 100 15.11 -19.31 15.57
CA PRO A 100 15.64 -18.03 15.05
C PRO A 100 14.54 -16.96 14.82
N GLY A 101 14.94 -15.69 14.84
CA GLY A 101 14.09 -14.54 14.46
C GLY A 101 14.19 -14.20 12.98
N PHE A 102 13.57 -13.10 12.56
CA PHE A 102 13.82 -12.51 11.24
C PHE A 102 15.12 -11.73 11.26
N THR A 103 15.92 -11.83 10.20
CA THR A 103 17.11 -10.98 10.01
C THR A 103 17.12 -10.33 8.64
N PHE A 104 17.82 -9.21 8.57
CA PHE A 104 17.68 -8.21 7.53
C PHE A 104 19.07 -7.72 7.13
N GLY A 105 19.51 -8.06 5.91
CA GLY A 105 20.77 -7.62 5.32
C GLY A 105 20.58 -6.46 4.34
N TYR A 106 21.64 -5.69 4.19
CA TYR A 106 21.73 -4.57 3.25
C TYR A 106 23.06 -4.59 2.49
N ASP A 107 23.06 -4.04 1.28
CA ASP A 107 24.28 -3.75 0.54
C ASP A 107 24.90 -2.40 0.96
N ASP A 108 26.01 -2.03 0.30
CA ASP A 108 26.75 -0.80 0.57
C ASP A 108 25.95 0.47 0.23
N LEU A 109 24.91 0.36 -0.61
CA LEU A 109 23.98 1.44 -0.94
C LEU A 109 22.75 1.48 -0.03
N SER A 110 22.75 0.68 1.05
CA SER A 110 21.62 0.56 2.00
C SER A 110 20.33 0.00 1.42
N ARG A 111 20.41 -0.68 0.27
CA ARG A 111 19.28 -1.45 -0.29
C ARG A 111 19.24 -2.81 0.37
N ARG A 112 18.05 -3.35 0.61
CA ARG A 112 17.91 -4.65 1.27
C ARG A 112 18.36 -5.73 0.28
N ASN A 113 19.32 -6.56 0.69
CA ASN A 113 19.87 -7.65 -0.15
C ASN A 113 19.52 -9.04 0.41
N LEU A 114 19.11 -9.14 1.67
CA LEU A 114 18.77 -10.38 2.34
C LEU A 114 17.63 -10.21 3.36
N LEU A 115 16.68 -11.14 3.36
CA LEU A 115 15.72 -11.36 4.44
C LEU A 115 15.72 -12.85 4.81
N THR A 116 16.12 -13.18 6.04
CA THR A 116 16.04 -14.55 6.57
C THR A 116 14.83 -14.68 7.46
N ARG A 117 14.02 -15.72 7.23
CA ARG A 117 12.83 -16.06 8.02
C ARG A 117 13.14 -17.17 9.03
N PRO A 118 12.37 -17.25 10.13
CA PRO A 118 12.50 -18.32 11.13
C PRO A 118 12.38 -19.74 10.58
N ASN A 119 11.64 -19.94 9.49
CA ASN A 119 11.45 -21.24 8.85
C ASN A 119 12.59 -21.64 7.88
N GLY A 120 13.69 -20.88 7.84
CA GLY A 120 14.85 -21.15 6.99
C GLY A 120 14.72 -20.63 5.55
N ILE A 121 13.61 -19.99 5.18
CA ILE A 121 13.48 -19.32 3.89
C ILE A 121 14.28 -18.02 3.88
N ASN A 122 15.23 -17.93 2.95
CA ASN A 122 16.00 -16.74 2.66
C ASN A 122 15.49 -16.05 1.40
N THR A 123 15.24 -14.74 1.46
CA THR A 123 14.97 -13.93 0.28
C THR A 123 16.21 -13.15 -0.09
N THR A 124 16.68 -13.33 -1.31
CA THR A 124 17.78 -12.56 -1.88
C THR A 124 17.25 -11.56 -2.90
N TYR A 125 17.73 -10.33 -2.80
CA TYR A 125 17.37 -9.24 -3.71
C TYR A 125 18.59 -8.90 -4.58
N GLY A 126 18.37 -8.81 -5.88
CA GLY A 126 19.41 -8.43 -6.84
C GLY A 126 19.05 -7.12 -7.53
N TYR A 127 20.03 -6.24 -7.71
CA TYR A 127 19.85 -4.91 -8.29
C TYR A 127 20.81 -4.68 -9.45
N ASP A 128 20.43 -3.81 -10.38
CA ASP A 128 21.37 -3.22 -11.32
C ASP A 128 22.13 -2.03 -10.71
N GLN A 129 22.98 -1.40 -11.52
CA GLN A 129 23.77 -0.23 -11.11
C GLN A 129 22.91 1.03 -10.91
N ALA A 130 21.71 1.09 -11.48
CA ALA A 130 20.75 2.18 -11.32
C ALA A 130 19.80 1.95 -10.13
N SER A 131 20.01 0.90 -9.33
CA SER A 131 19.14 0.49 -8.23
C SER A 131 17.76 0.01 -8.63
N HIS A 132 17.58 -0.46 -9.86
CA HIS A 132 16.38 -1.20 -10.22
C HIS A 132 16.50 -2.66 -9.78
N LEU A 133 15.40 -3.19 -9.25
CA LEU A 133 15.30 -4.54 -8.73
C LEU A 133 15.26 -5.58 -9.85
N LEU A 134 16.37 -6.29 -10.07
CA LEU A 134 16.47 -7.37 -11.04
C LEU A 134 15.87 -8.70 -10.56
N SER A 135 15.80 -8.93 -9.25
CA SER A 135 15.25 -10.19 -8.73
C SER A 135 14.83 -10.11 -7.27
N VAL A 136 13.81 -10.90 -6.92
CA VAL A 136 13.44 -11.28 -5.56
C VAL A 136 13.29 -12.80 -5.57
N LEU A 137 14.17 -13.52 -4.86
CA LEU A 137 14.18 -14.98 -4.88
C LEU A 137 14.04 -15.54 -3.48
N HIS A 138 12.99 -16.32 -3.21
CA HIS A 138 12.75 -17.00 -1.96
C HIS A 138 13.33 -18.42 -2.03
N LYS A 139 14.27 -18.73 -1.14
CA LYS A 139 15.08 -19.95 -1.19
C LYS A 139 15.03 -20.74 0.10
N LEU A 140 14.81 -22.05 0.00
CA LEU A 140 15.08 -23.00 1.07
C LEU A 140 16.45 -23.63 0.81
N GLY A 141 17.46 -23.26 1.60
CA GLY A 141 18.85 -23.58 1.27
C GLY A 141 19.24 -22.93 -0.07
N SER A 142 19.69 -23.72 -1.04
CA SER A 142 20.02 -23.25 -2.39
C SER A 142 18.85 -23.28 -3.38
N THR A 143 17.73 -23.91 -3.02
CA THR A 143 16.60 -24.14 -3.93
C THR A 143 15.66 -22.94 -3.92
N VAL A 144 15.42 -22.33 -5.07
CA VAL A 144 14.36 -21.33 -5.24
C VAL A 144 13.01 -22.03 -5.16
N VAL A 145 12.18 -21.63 -4.20
CA VAL A 145 10.82 -22.15 -4.02
C VAL A 145 9.77 -21.20 -4.59
N ASP A 146 10.05 -19.90 -4.57
CA ASP A 146 9.20 -18.85 -5.13
C ASP A 146 10.05 -17.61 -5.48
N GLY A 147 9.48 -16.69 -6.23
CA GLY A 147 10.10 -15.41 -6.55
C GLY A 147 10.01 -15.04 -8.02
N ALA A 148 10.68 -13.97 -8.41
CA ALA A 148 10.65 -13.46 -9.76
C ALA A 148 11.95 -12.72 -10.14
N THR A 149 12.22 -12.69 -11.44
CA THR A 149 13.29 -11.91 -12.06
C THR A 149 12.71 -10.90 -13.06
N TYR A 150 13.39 -9.78 -13.26
CA TYR A 150 12.91 -8.65 -14.04
C TYR A 150 13.98 -8.13 -14.99
N SER A 151 13.53 -7.56 -16.10
CA SER A 151 14.33 -6.61 -16.89
C SER A 151 13.60 -5.28 -16.98
N HIS A 152 14.35 -4.19 -17.21
CA HIS A 152 13.82 -2.85 -17.31
C HIS A 152 14.20 -2.21 -18.65
N ASP A 153 13.35 -1.31 -19.12
CA ASP A 153 13.75 -0.35 -20.14
C ASP A 153 14.63 0.76 -19.53
N ASN A 154 15.15 1.65 -20.39
CA ASN A 154 15.99 2.77 -19.94
C ASN A 154 15.27 3.79 -19.04
N ALA A 155 13.93 3.80 -19.05
CA ALA A 155 13.13 4.67 -18.20
C ALA A 155 12.81 4.01 -16.84
N GLY A 156 13.22 2.76 -16.63
CA GLY A 156 12.97 1.97 -15.43
C GLY A 156 11.60 1.29 -15.39
N ASN A 157 10.85 1.23 -16.51
CA ASN A 157 9.65 0.39 -16.58
C ASN A 157 10.06 -1.07 -16.76
N ARG A 158 9.36 -1.99 -16.11
CA ARG A 158 9.66 -3.41 -16.28
C ARG A 158 9.30 -3.83 -17.69
N GLN A 159 10.29 -4.29 -18.43
CA GLN A 159 10.10 -4.84 -19.77
C GLN A 159 9.73 -6.31 -19.69
N THR A 160 10.28 -7.06 -18.74
CA THR A 160 9.94 -8.47 -18.53
C THR A 160 9.80 -8.83 -17.06
N ARG A 161 9.04 -9.91 -16.81
CA ARG A 161 8.98 -10.61 -15.53
C ARG A 161 8.98 -12.10 -15.80
N THR A 162 9.86 -12.84 -15.14
CA THR A 162 9.81 -14.31 -15.08
C THR A 162 9.48 -14.77 -13.67
N ASP A 163 8.35 -15.45 -13.53
CA ASP A 163 7.93 -16.12 -12.29
C ASP A 163 8.75 -17.40 -12.11
N GLN A 164 9.53 -17.48 -11.03
CA GLN A 164 10.49 -18.55 -10.81
C GLN A 164 9.85 -19.84 -10.28
N ARG A 165 8.60 -19.78 -9.82
CA ARG A 165 7.83 -20.93 -9.35
C ARG A 165 7.18 -21.67 -10.51
N THR A 166 6.71 -20.95 -11.52
CA THR A 166 5.99 -21.51 -12.68
C THR A 166 6.83 -21.55 -13.97
N GLY A 167 7.92 -20.79 -14.04
CA GLY A 167 8.70 -20.58 -15.26
C GLY A 167 8.04 -19.63 -16.27
N THR A 168 6.89 -19.03 -15.91
CA THR A 168 6.14 -18.14 -16.80
C THR A 168 6.89 -16.83 -16.99
N SER A 169 7.16 -16.48 -18.25
CA SER A 169 7.76 -15.19 -18.62
C SER A 169 6.77 -14.32 -19.37
N LEU A 170 6.61 -13.09 -18.90
CA LEU A 170 5.81 -12.04 -19.52
C LEU A 170 6.70 -10.93 -20.04
N THR A 171 6.35 -10.42 -21.22
CA THR A 171 6.90 -9.18 -21.79
C THR A 171 5.80 -8.11 -21.78
N TYR A 172 6.15 -6.91 -21.34
CA TYR A 172 5.20 -5.80 -21.20
C TYR A 172 5.39 -4.77 -22.31
N GLY A 173 4.28 -4.33 -22.90
CA GLY A 173 4.24 -3.22 -23.84
C GLY A 173 3.61 -1.98 -23.21
N TYR A 174 4.14 -0.79 -23.51
CA TYR A 174 3.67 0.47 -22.96
C TYR A 174 3.40 1.50 -24.06
N ASP A 175 2.56 2.48 -23.77
CA ASP A 175 2.44 3.69 -24.60
C ASP A 175 3.56 4.71 -24.28
N ASN A 176 3.52 5.87 -24.95
CA ASN A 176 4.54 6.91 -24.82
C ASN A 176 4.55 7.63 -23.46
N ILE A 177 3.49 7.48 -22.65
CA ILE A 177 3.42 8.00 -21.28
C ILE A 177 3.49 6.88 -20.24
N TYR A 178 3.95 5.70 -20.67
CA TYR A 178 4.22 4.51 -19.88
C TYR A 178 2.99 3.88 -19.22
N GLN A 179 1.81 4.00 -19.82
CA GLN A 179 0.65 3.19 -19.48
C GLN A 179 0.80 1.80 -20.10
N LEU A 180 0.43 0.75 -19.35
CA LEU A 180 0.53 -0.63 -19.80
C LEU A 180 -0.47 -0.91 -20.92
N LEU A 181 0.02 -1.22 -22.12
CA LEU A 181 -0.79 -1.60 -23.28
C LEU A 181 -1.00 -3.11 -23.40
N SER A 182 -0.02 -3.91 -23.01
CA SER A 182 -0.10 -5.36 -23.13
C SER A 182 0.81 -6.11 -22.19
N ALA A 183 0.42 -7.35 -21.88
CA ALA A 183 1.31 -8.39 -21.37
C ALA A 183 1.25 -9.59 -22.34
N MET A 184 2.43 -10.11 -22.70
CA MET A 184 2.57 -11.19 -23.67
C MET A 184 3.37 -12.35 -23.08
N GLN A 185 2.88 -13.58 -23.28
CA GLN A 185 3.64 -14.81 -23.03
C GLN A 185 4.13 -15.36 -24.37
N GLY A 186 5.41 -15.14 -24.68
CA GLY A 186 5.94 -15.40 -26.03
C GLY A 186 5.23 -14.52 -27.06
N SER A 187 4.64 -15.12 -28.10
CA SER A 187 3.84 -14.39 -29.11
C SER A 187 2.36 -14.24 -28.73
N THR A 188 1.92 -14.84 -27.62
CA THR A 188 0.51 -14.82 -27.19
C THR A 188 0.25 -13.59 -26.33
N THR A 189 -0.68 -12.74 -26.75
CA THR A 189 -1.17 -11.64 -25.90
C THR A 189 -2.10 -12.21 -24.83
N THR A 190 -1.72 -12.07 -23.56
CA THR A 190 -2.52 -12.52 -22.41
C THR A 190 -3.33 -11.39 -21.79
N GLU A 191 -2.88 -10.15 -21.98
CA GLU A 191 -3.54 -8.93 -21.53
C GLU A 191 -3.37 -7.85 -22.59
N SER A 192 -4.41 -7.06 -22.84
CA SER A 192 -4.37 -5.89 -23.71
C SER A 192 -5.25 -4.78 -23.15
N TYR A 193 -4.83 -3.53 -23.30
CA TYR A 193 -5.52 -2.36 -22.78
C TYR A 193 -5.44 -1.20 -23.76
N THR A 194 -6.47 -0.38 -23.78
CA THR A 194 -6.45 0.93 -24.46
C THR A 194 -6.93 2.00 -23.49
N TYR A 195 -6.49 3.23 -23.71
CA TYR A 195 -6.81 4.37 -22.85
C TYR A 195 -7.29 5.55 -23.68
N ASP A 196 -8.11 6.42 -23.07
CA ASP A 196 -8.36 7.75 -23.61
C ASP A 196 -7.21 8.72 -23.26
N ILE A 197 -7.36 9.99 -23.66
CA ILE A 197 -6.33 11.01 -23.48
C ILE A 197 -6.11 11.41 -22.00
N VAL A 198 -7.06 11.12 -21.11
CA VAL A 198 -6.94 11.43 -19.68
C VAL A 198 -6.63 10.19 -18.82
N GLY A 199 -6.42 9.03 -19.46
CA GLY A 199 -6.00 7.79 -18.82
C GLY A 199 -7.13 6.84 -18.43
N ASN A 200 -8.38 7.12 -18.82
CA ASN A 200 -9.45 6.15 -18.59
C ASN A 200 -9.24 4.92 -19.48
N ARG A 201 -9.31 3.71 -18.90
CA ARG A 201 -9.23 2.46 -19.67
C ARG A 201 -10.46 2.28 -20.57
N LEU A 202 -10.28 2.31 -21.88
CA LEU A 202 -11.36 2.12 -22.87
C LEU A 202 -11.63 0.65 -23.21
N SER A 203 -10.68 -0.25 -22.96
CA SER A 203 -10.88 -1.69 -23.14
C SER A 203 -9.90 -2.52 -22.33
N SER A 204 -10.26 -3.79 -22.12
CA SER A 204 -9.33 -4.86 -21.74
C SER A 204 -9.49 -6.06 -22.68
N LEU A 205 -8.57 -7.02 -22.64
CA LEU A 205 -8.68 -8.24 -23.45
C LEU A 205 -10.03 -8.94 -23.23
N GLY A 206 -10.80 -9.13 -24.30
CA GLY A 206 -12.13 -9.74 -24.26
C GLY A 206 -13.26 -8.84 -23.75
N MET A 207 -12.98 -7.61 -23.31
CA MET A 207 -13.99 -6.68 -22.79
C MET A 207 -13.81 -5.28 -23.41
N SER A 208 -14.67 -4.94 -24.36
CA SER A 208 -14.68 -3.64 -25.05
C SER A 208 -16.09 -3.32 -25.57
N PRO A 209 -16.56 -2.05 -25.54
CA PRO A 209 -15.89 -0.86 -25.02
C PRO A 209 -16.25 -0.56 -23.55
N TYR A 210 -15.41 0.24 -22.89
CA TYR A 210 -15.69 0.91 -21.62
C TYR A 210 -16.07 2.36 -21.94
N THR A 211 -17.11 2.88 -21.29
CA THR A 211 -17.60 4.25 -21.52
C THR A 211 -17.53 5.09 -20.26
N TYR A 212 -17.25 6.37 -20.43
CA TYR A 212 -17.02 7.30 -19.34
C TYR A 212 -17.83 8.58 -19.56
N ASN A 213 -18.21 9.24 -18.47
CA ASN A 213 -18.71 10.61 -18.53
C ASN A 213 -17.56 11.63 -18.40
N SER A 214 -17.89 12.92 -18.44
CA SER A 214 -16.92 14.01 -18.32
C SER A 214 -16.21 14.11 -16.97
N SER A 215 -16.70 13.41 -15.94
CA SER A 215 -16.11 13.34 -14.60
C SER A 215 -15.20 12.12 -14.44
N ASN A 216 -14.92 11.38 -15.51
CA ASN A 216 -14.17 10.12 -15.51
C ASN A 216 -14.88 8.97 -14.78
N ASP A 217 -16.19 9.08 -14.51
CA ASP A 217 -16.97 7.97 -13.98
C ASP A 217 -17.11 6.90 -15.07
N LEU A 218 -16.74 5.65 -14.79
CA LEU A 218 -16.98 4.53 -15.72
C LEU A 218 -18.48 4.27 -15.73
N THR A 219 -19.19 4.70 -16.78
CA THR A 219 -20.65 4.61 -16.88
C THR A 219 -21.14 3.28 -17.41
N SER A 220 -20.38 2.60 -18.28
CA SER A 220 -20.71 1.24 -18.71
C SER A 220 -19.52 0.45 -19.22
N ILE A 221 -19.66 -0.87 -19.13
CA ILE A 221 -18.85 -1.88 -19.81
C ILE A 221 -19.81 -2.78 -20.62
N PRO A 222 -19.34 -3.74 -21.43
CA PRO A 222 -20.22 -4.56 -22.27
C PRO A 222 -21.26 -5.36 -21.48
N SER A 223 -20.99 -5.70 -20.21
CA SER A 223 -21.90 -6.45 -19.34
C SER A 223 -22.95 -5.58 -18.63
N GLY A 224 -22.90 -4.24 -18.74
CA GLY A 224 -23.94 -3.36 -18.21
C GLY A 224 -23.40 -2.02 -17.71
N SER A 225 -24.24 -1.31 -16.94
CA SER A 225 -23.97 0.08 -16.54
C SER A 225 -23.67 0.22 -15.05
N TYR A 226 -22.89 1.25 -14.72
CA TYR A 226 -22.62 1.70 -13.36
C TYR A 226 -23.45 2.94 -13.05
N THR A 227 -23.68 3.21 -11.77
CA THR A 227 -24.21 4.49 -11.31
C THR A 227 -23.35 5.04 -10.18
N TYR A 228 -23.39 6.36 -9.99
CA TYR A 228 -22.58 7.08 -9.01
C TYR A 228 -23.45 8.02 -8.18
N ASP A 229 -22.96 8.40 -6.99
CA ASP A 229 -23.51 9.53 -6.25
C ASP A 229 -22.88 10.85 -6.73
N ASN A 230 -23.36 11.97 -6.19
CA ASN A 230 -22.87 13.30 -6.58
C ASN A 230 -21.43 13.59 -6.11
N ASN A 231 -20.84 12.73 -5.28
CA ASN A 231 -19.47 12.84 -4.81
C ASN A 231 -18.51 11.93 -5.61
N GLY A 232 -18.98 11.30 -6.69
CA GLY A 232 -18.17 10.40 -7.51
C GLY A 232 -17.91 9.05 -6.82
N ASN A 233 -18.76 8.63 -5.89
CA ASN A 233 -18.68 7.28 -5.36
C ASN A 233 -19.56 6.34 -6.18
N THR A 234 -19.03 5.18 -6.57
CA THR A 234 -19.82 4.15 -7.25
C THR A 234 -20.98 3.72 -6.36
N LYS A 235 -22.22 3.77 -6.85
CA LYS A 235 -23.43 3.32 -6.17
C LYS A 235 -23.86 1.92 -6.58
N THR A 236 -23.81 1.61 -7.87
CA THR A 236 -24.21 0.30 -8.39
C THR A 236 -23.27 -0.19 -9.48
N LYS A 237 -23.00 -1.48 -9.49
CA LYS A 237 -22.29 -2.19 -10.56
C LYS A 237 -23.24 -2.88 -11.54
N PRO A 238 -22.76 -3.24 -12.75
CA PRO A 238 -23.51 -4.03 -13.72
C PRO A 238 -24.03 -5.38 -13.19
N ASP A 239 -23.29 -5.99 -12.26
CA ASP A 239 -23.64 -7.28 -11.66
C ASP A 239 -24.76 -7.18 -10.60
N GLY A 240 -25.23 -5.97 -10.29
CA GLY A 240 -26.26 -5.70 -9.29
C GLY A 240 -25.72 -5.42 -7.88
N THR A 241 -24.40 -5.41 -7.67
CA THR A 241 -23.78 -4.99 -6.41
C THR A 241 -24.10 -3.53 -6.11
N GLN A 242 -24.48 -3.21 -4.87
CA GLN A 242 -24.80 -1.85 -4.44
C GLN A 242 -23.90 -1.40 -3.29
N TYR A 243 -23.51 -0.13 -3.30
CA TYR A 243 -22.57 0.47 -2.36
C TYR A 243 -23.22 1.64 -1.60
N THR A 244 -22.94 1.74 -0.30
CA THR A 244 -23.31 2.90 0.54
C THR A 244 -22.06 3.49 1.18
N TRP A 245 -22.02 4.82 1.25
CA TRP A 245 -20.87 5.61 1.65
C TRP A 245 -21.23 6.52 2.82
N ASP A 246 -20.25 6.82 3.67
CA ASP A 246 -20.42 7.82 4.74
C ASP A 246 -20.10 9.26 4.27
N TYR A 247 -20.23 10.22 5.19
CA TYR A 247 -19.95 11.64 4.94
C TYR A 247 -18.50 11.96 4.60
N GLU A 248 -17.58 11.00 4.71
CA GLU A 248 -16.18 11.13 4.29
C GLU A 248 -15.86 10.34 3.03
N ASN A 249 -16.89 9.88 2.30
CA ASN A 249 -16.74 9.03 1.12
C ASN A 249 -16.01 7.71 1.42
N ARG A 250 -16.21 7.15 2.63
CA ARG A 250 -15.71 5.82 2.99
C ARG A 250 -16.83 4.79 2.82
N LEU A 251 -16.50 3.64 2.23
CA LEU A 251 -17.48 2.60 1.93
C LEU A 251 -17.98 1.95 3.22
N THR A 252 -19.26 2.11 3.58
CA THR A 252 -19.82 1.55 4.81
C THR A 252 -20.66 0.29 4.59
N GLN A 253 -21.16 0.07 3.39
CA GLN A 253 -21.98 -1.11 3.09
C GLN A 253 -21.84 -1.56 1.64
N VAL A 254 -21.80 -2.88 1.45
CA VAL A 254 -21.95 -3.56 0.15
C VAL A 254 -23.13 -4.51 0.23
N VAL A 255 -24.13 -4.33 -0.62
CA VAL A 255 -25.21 -5.30 -0.83
C VAL A 255 -24.86 -6.12 -2.05
N LEU A 256 -24.63 -7.41 -1.84
CA LEU A 256 -24.25 -8.34 -2.91
C LEU A 256 -25.47 -8.75 -3.73
N PRO A 257 -25.30 -9.01 -5.04
CA PRO A 257 -26.40 -9.38 -5.92
C PRO A 257 -27.01 -10.74 -5.54
N ASN A 258 -28.19 -11.05 -6.10
CA ASN A 258 -28.85 -12.35 -5.97
C ASN A 258 -29.03 -12.84 -4.52
N SER A 259 -29.38 -11.93 -3.61
CA SER A 259 -29.49 -12.23 -2.17
C SER A 259 -28.19 -12.75 -1.53
N GLY A 260 -27.02 -12.41 -2.09
CA GLY A 260 -25.70 -12.79 -1.59
C GLY A 260 -25.34 -12.21 -0.22
N GLY A 261 -26.19 -11.36 0.35
CA GLY A 261 -26.06 -10.79 1.68
C GLY A 261 -25.47 -9.38 1.67
N THR A 262 -25.13 -8.90 2.86
CA THR A 262 -24.66 -7.53 3.08
C THR A 262 -23.38 -7.53 3.89
N VAL A 263 -22.35 -6.83 3.41
CA VAL A 263 -21.10 -6.59 4.12
C VAL A 263 -21.11 -5.17 4.64
N ASN A 264 -20.95 -4.98 5.95
CA ASN A 264 -20.90 -3.66 6.59
C ASN A 264 -19.49 -3.39 7.11
N PHE A 265 -19.07 -2.13 7.01
CA PHE A 265 -17.76 -1.67 7.47
C PHE A 265 -17.89 -0.55 8.50
N LYS A 266 -16.93 -0.51 9.43
CA LYS A 266 -16.76 0.63 10.36
C LYS A 266 -15.34 1.16 10.27
N TYR A 267 -15.18 2.45 10.54
CA TYR A 267 -13.90 3.13 10.49
C TYR A 267 -13.65 3.92 11.76
N ASP A 268 -12.39 4.01 12.14
CA ASP A 268 -11.97 4.90 13.22
C ASP A 268 -11.84 6.37 12.75
N PRO A 269 -11.57 7.31 13.66
CA PRO A 269 -11.34 8.72 13.33
C PRO A 269 -10.13 8.99 12.44
N PHE A 270 -9.28 7.99 12.20
CA PHE A 270 -8.08 8.06 11.35
C PHE A 270 -8.31 7.40 9.98
N GLY A 271 -9.52 6.93 9.69
CA GLY A 271 -9.88 6.30 8.42
C GLY A 271 -9.48 4.83 8.30
N ARG A 272 -8.98 4.20 9.37
CA ARG A 272 -8.67 2.76 9.36
C ARG A 272 -9.95 1.95 9.54
N ARG A 273 -10.09 0.86 8.79
CA ARG A 273 -11.25 -0.02 8.89
C ARG A 273 -11.19 -0.87 10.14
N ILE A 274 -12.05 -0.61 11.12
CA ILE A 274 -12.04 -1.30 12.41
C ILE A 274 -13.01 -2.47 12.51
N GLN A 275 -13.96 -2.62 11.58
CA GLN A 275 -14.84 -3.77 11.52
C GLN A 275 -15.25 -4.11 10.09
N LYS A 276 -15.39 -5.41 9.81
CA LYS A 276 -16.11 -5.98 8.67
C LYS A 276 -17.13 -6.99 9.20
N ALA A 277 -18.41 -6.79 8.90
CA ALA A 277 -19.50 -7.67 9.34
C ALA A 277 -20.30 -8.15 8.13
N PHE A 278 -20.28 -9.46 7.88
CA PHE A 278 -21.03 -10.07 6.77
C PHE A 278 -22.29 -10.77 7.28
N THR A 279 -23.47 -10.45 6.73
CA THR A 279 -24.75 -11.02 7.20
C THR A 279 -24.87 -12.53 7.03
N GLN A 280 -24.12 -13.12 6.10
CA GLN A 280 -24.08 -14.59 5.90
C GLN A 280 -22.76 -15.19 6.39
N GLY A 281 -21.96 -14.43 7.12
CA GLY A 281 -20.64 -14.86 7.57
C GLY A 281 -20.27 -14.29 8.92
N SER A 282 -18.96 -14.16 9.14
CA SER A 282 -18.43 -13.73 10.42
C SER A 282 -18.33 -12.20 10.51
N THR A 283 -18.26 -11.72 11.75
CA THR A 283 -17.85 -10.35 12.05
C THR A 283 -16.42 -10.35 12.54
N THR A 284 -15.56 -9.60 11.85
CA THR A 284 -14.15 -9.42 12.18
C THR A 284 -13.93 -7.98 12.62
N THR A 285 -13.26 -7.81 13.75
CA THR A 285 -12.82 -6.52 14.28
C THR A 285 -11.30 -6.43 14.18
N TYR A 286 -10.80 -5.25 13.82
CA TYR A 286 -9.40 -5.05 13.46
C TYR A 286 -8.69 -4.16 14.50
N LEU A 287 -7.47 -4.56 14.88
CA LEU A 287 -6.58 -3.80 15.77
C LEU A 287 -5.29 -3.47 15.03
N TYR A 288 -4.71 -2.32 15.33
CA TYR A 288 -3.67 -1.71 14.52
C TYR A 288 -2.46 -1.24 15.35
N ASP A 289 -1.27 -1.36 14.77
CA ASP A 289 -0.07 -0.59 15.13
C ASP A 289 0.16 0.49 14.06
N GLY A 290 -0.24 1.73 14.35
CA GLY A 290 -0.24 2.80 13.36
C GLY A 290 -1.07 2.42 12.11
N PRO A 291 -0.49 2.42 10.90
CA PRO A 291 -1.17 2.03 9.67
C PRO A 291 -1.21 0.51 9.39
N ASN A 292 -0.52 -0.29 10.20
CA ASN A 292 -0.37 -1.74 9.99
C ASN A 292 -1.41 -2.51 10.81
N LEU A 293 -2.13 -3.42 10.16
CA LEU A 293 -3.03 -4.35 10.83
C LEU A 293 -2.22 -5.31 11.70
N LEU A 294 -2.54 -5.37 12.98
CA LEU A 294 -1.83 -6.15 13.98
C LEU A 294 -2.58 -7.43 14.33
N GLU A 295 -3.89 -7.33 14.52
CA GLU A 295 -4.72 -8.44 15.00
C GLU A 295 -6.15 -8.37 14.43
N GLU A 296 -6.68 -9.54 14.08
CA GLU A 296 -8.09 -9.78 13.80
C GLU A 296 -8.70 -10.46 15.03
N VAL A 297 -9.85 -9.96 15.50
CA VAL A 297 -10.63 -10.60 16.56
C VAL A 297 -12.08 -10.81 16.14
N ASP A 298 -12.74 -11.82 16.70
CA ASP A 298 -14.18 -12.00 16.54
C ASP A 298 -14.98 -10.98 17.36
N GLN A 299 -16.31 -11.06 17.28
CA GLN A 299 -17.22 -10.17 18.02
C GLN A 299 -17.08 -10.26 19.57
N ASN A 300 -16.53 -11.36 20.08
CA ASN A 300 -16.32 -11.59 21.51
C ASN A 300 -14.91 -11.19 21.96
N GLY A 301 -14.03 -10.81 21.03
CA GLY A 301 -12.64 -10.45 21.30
C GLY A 301 -11.67 -11.63 21.29
N ASN A 302 -12.10 -12.80 20.80
CA ASN A 302 -11.19 -13.93 20.58
C ASN A 302 -10.32 -13.65 19.36
N VAL A 303 -9.03 -13.92 19.48
CA VAL A 303 -8.06 -13.72 18.40
C VAL A 303 -8.33 -14.71 17.27
N LEU A 304 -8.52 -14.17 16.07
CA LEU A 304 -8.63 -14.92 14.82
C LEU A 304 -7.28 -15.02 14.12
N ALA A 305 -6.55 -13.90 14.05
CA ALA A 305 -5.22 -13.85 13.45
C ALA A 305 -4.37 -12.74 14.05
N ARG A 306 -3.04 -12.94 14.01
CA ARG A 306 -2.04 -11.94 14.42
C ARG A 306 -0.97 -11.84 13.36
N TYR A 307 -0.53 -10.62 13.09
CA TYR A 307 0.42 -10.35 12.01
C TYR A 307 1.73 -9.84 12.58
N THR A 308 2.82 -10.43 12.11
CA THR A 308 4.16 -9.90 12.29
C THR A 308 4.54 -9.11 11.06
N ALA A 309 4.83 -7.83 11.22
CA ALA A 309 5.23 -6.92 10.16
C ALA A 309 6.42 -6.08 10.63
N THR A 310 7.14 -5.50 9.68
CA THR A 310 8.06 -4.40 10.03
C THR A 310 7.26 -3.13 10.35
N ARG A 311 7.96 -2.02 10.61
CA ARG A 311 7.34 -0.71 10.74
C ARG A 311 6.99 -0.06 9.39
N ARG A 312 7.45 -0.63 8.28
CA ARG A 312 7.07 -0.16 6.94
C ARG A 312 5.64 -0.60 6.65
N VAL A 313 4.95 0.21 5.87
CA VAL A 313 3.60 -0.10 5.39
C VAL A 313 3.72 -1.22 4.37
N ASP A 314 2.84 -2.22 4.46
CA ASP A 314 2.73 -3.32 3.50
C ASP A 314 3.98 -4.24 3.43
N GLU A 315 4.76 -4.30 4.52
CA GLU A 315 5.88 -5.24 4.68
C GLU A 315 5.54 -6.28 5.77
N LEU A 316 4.61 -7.18 5.42
CA LEU A 316 4.20 -8.33 6.24
C LEU A 316 5.25 -9.43 6.18
N LEU A 317 5.50 -10.07 7.33
CA LEU A 317 6.51 -11.12 7.47
C LEU A 317 5.89 -12.48 7.77
N ALA A 318 4.91 -12.53 8.68
CA ALA A 318 4.19 -13.75 9.02
C ALA A 318 2.78 -13.46 9.55
N GLU A 319 1.91 -14.46 9.46
CA GLU A 319 0.65 -14.53 10.20
C GLU A 319 0.63 -15.73 11.13
N LEU A 320 0.00 -15.56 12.30
CA LEU A 320 -0.41 -16.63 13.19
C LEU A 320 -1.92 -16.71 13.15
N ARG A 321 -2.46 -17.78 12.57
CA ARG A 321 -3.90 -18.03 12.45
C ARG A 321 -4.22 -19.44 12.95
N SER A 322 -5.16 -19.56 13.87
CA SER A 322 -5.59 -20.85 14.45
C SER A 322 -4.42 -21.71 14.96
N GLY A 323 -3.38 -21.10 15.54
CA GLY A 323 -2.20 -21.78 16.05
C GLY A 323 -1.14 -22.14 15.00
N THR A 324 -1.41 -21.91 13.72
CA THR A 324 -0.47 -22.15 12.61
C THR A 324 0.21 -20.84 12.24
N THR A 325 1.55 -20.86 12.19
CA THR A 325 2.33 -19.75 11.64
C THR A 325 2.62 -19.99 10.17
N SER A 326 2.29 -19.00 9.34
CA SER A 326 2.63 -18.96 7.93
C SER A 326 3.46 -17.70 7.64
N TYR A 327 4.43 -17.82 6.74
CA TYR A 327 5.34 -16.74 6.40
C TYR A 327 5.04 -16.24 4.99
N TYR A 328 5.07 -14.92 4.80
CA TYR A 328 4.75 -14.30 3.53
C TYR A 328 5.95 -14.29 2.60
N GLU A 329 5.74 -14.66 1.34
CA GLU A 329 6.61 -14.42 0.20
C GLU A 329 5.93 -13.46 -0.77
N ALA A 330 6.72 -12.61 -1.42
CA ALA A 330 6.18 -11.54 -2.25
C ALA A 330 7.07 -11.21 -3.44
N ASP A 331 6.43 -10.79 -4.53
CA ASP A 331 7.13 -10.28 -5.71
C ASP A 331 7.73 -8.88 -5.47
N GLY A 332 8.32 -8.31 -6.52
CA GLY A 332 8.98 -7.00 -6.48
C GLY A 332 8.03 -5.80 -6.35
N LEU A 333 6.71 -6.00 -6.42
CA LEU A 333 5.72 -4.98 -6.04
C LEU A 333 5.26 -5.14 -4.59
N GLY A 334 5.67 -6.22 -3.92
CA GLY A 334 5.13 -6.61 -2.63
C GLY A 334 3.82 -7.40 -2.73
N SER A 335 3.42 -7.89 -3.91
CA SER A 335 2.26 -8.78 -4.02
C SER A 335 2.58 -10.13 -3.42
N VAL A 336 1.71 -10.63 -2.53
CA VAL A 336 1.90 -11.93 -1.87
C VAL A 336 1.75 -13.04 -2.91
N THR A 337 2.84 -13.75 -3.22
CA THR A 337 2.88 -14.82 -4.23
C THR A 337 2.79 -16.21 -3.61
N SER A 338 3.23 -16.37 -2.37
CA SER A 338 3.01 -17.59 -1.59
C SER A 338 2.96 -17.33 -0.09
N LEU A 339 2.54 -18.37 0.61
CA LEU A 339 2.81 -18.53 2.04
C LEU A 339 3.57 -19.83 2.26
N THR A 340 4.64 -19.81 3.06
CA THR A 340 5.31 -21.02 3.53
C THR A 340 4.94 -21.35 4.98
N ASN A 341 4.92 -22.64 5.32
CA ASN A 341 4.70 -23.12 6.69
C ASN A 341 6.00 -23.08 7.52
N SER A 342 5.94 -23.60 8.76
CA SER A 342 7.10 -23.67 9.65
C SER A 342 8.26 -24.55 9.16
N SER A 343 8.05 -25.44 8.18
CA SER A 343 9.10 -26.25 7.55
C SER A 343 9.64 -25.64 6.25
N GLY A 344 9.23 -24.42 5.88
CA GLY A 344 9.64 -23.77 4.63
C GLY A 344 8.95 -24.35 3.38
N THR A 345 7.89 -25.13 3.54
CA THR A 345 7.11 -25.68 2.43
C THR A 345 5.98 -24.74 2.05
N ILE A 346 5.72 -24.56 0.76
CA ILE A 346 4.62 -23.73 0.26
C ILE A 346 3.28 -24.32 0.71
N ALA A 347 2.50 -23.51 1.42
CA ALA A 347 1.15 -23.80 1.89
C ALA A 347 0.08 -23.23 0.97
N ASN A 348 0.31 -22.03 0.43
CA ASN A 348 -0.57 -21.36 -0.53
C ASN A 348 0.24 -20.72 -1.67
N THR A 349 -0.38 -20.57 -2.84
CA THR A 349 0.16 -19.75 -3.94
C THR A 349 -0.88 -18.81 -4.49
N TYR A 350 -0.41 -17.70 -5.07
CA TYR A 350 -1.23 -16.73 -5.79
C TYR A 350 -0.50 -16.27 -7.06
N SER A 351 -1.24 -16.18 -8.15
CA SER A 351 -0.80 -15.59 -9.40
C SER A 351 -1.81 -14.52 -9.81
N TYR A 352 -1.31 -13.34 -10.16
CA TYR A 352 -2.12 -12.19 -10.54
C TYR A 352 -1.87 -11.80 -12.00
N ASP A 353 -2.88 -11.25 -12.66
CA ASP A 353 -2.67 -10.41 -13.83
C ASP A 353 -2.03 -9.06 -13.44
N SER A 354 -1.77 -8.20 -14.43
CA SER A 354 -1.08 -6.94 -14.20
C SER A 354 -1.81 -5.99 -13.27
N PHE A 355 -3.14 -6.07 -13.18
CA PHE A 355 -3.97 -5.19 -12.36
C PHE A 355 -4.52 -5.87 -11.09
N GLY A 356 -4.03 -7.06 -10.75
CA GLY A 356 -4.33 -7.72 -9.47
C GLY A 356 -5.53 -8.67 -9.48
N ASN A 357 -6.10 -9.01 -10.65
CA ASN A 357 -7.05 -10.13 -10.75
C ASN A 357 -6.30 -11.43 -10.47
N LEU A 358 -6.90 -12.28 -9.63
CA LEU A 358 -6.35 -13.59 -9.33
C LEU A 358 -6.56 -14.54 -10.53
N SER A 359 -5.48 -14.97 -11.17
CA SER A 359 -5.52 -15.90 -12.31
C SER A 359 -5.35 -17.35 -11.88
N ALA A 360 -4.61 -17.59 -10.79
CA ALA A 360 -4.49 -18.91 -10.18
C ALA A 360 -4.19 -18.78 -8.68
N SER A 361 -4.65 -19.77 -7.91
CA SER A 361 -4.24 -19.93 -6.52
C SER A 361 -4.32 -21.38 -6.08
N THR A 362 -3.50 -21.77 -5.10
CA THR A 362 -3.56 -23.07 -4.44
C THR A 362 -3.53 -22.91 -2.94
N GLY A 363 -3.85 -24.00 -2.22
CA GLY A 363 -3.83 -24.05 -0.76
C GLY A 363 -5.17 -23.67 -0.12
N THR A 364 -5.23 -23.80 1.19
CA THR A 364 -6.43 -23.57 2.01
C THR A 364 -6.18 -22.65 3.19
N VAL A 365 -4.97 -22.13 3.36
CA VAL A 365 -4.67 -21.16 4.42
C VAL A 365 -5.45 -19.87 4.12
N ALA A 366 -6.28 -19.45 5.08
CA ALA A 366 -7.02 -18.21 4.94
C ALA A 366 -6.05 -17.04 5.05
N ASN A 367 -5.98 -16.22 4.01
CA ASN A 367 -5.10 -15.06 3.95
C ASN A 367 -5.79 -13.88 3.24
N PRO A 368 -5.99 -12.74 3.94
CA PRO A 368 -6.56 -11.54 3.33
C PRO A 368 -5.53 -10.75 2.51
N PHE A 369 -4.24 -10.82 2.81
CA PHE A 369 -3.23 -9.99 2.17
C PHE A 369 -2.76 -10.59 0.84
N ARG A 370 -3.07 -9.92 -0.28
CA ARG A 370 -2.88 -10.48 -1.62
C ARG A 370 -2.05 -9.53 -2.51
N TYR A 371 -2.62 -9.06 -3.62
CA TYR A 371 -1.97 -8.14 -4.54
C TYR A 371 -1.48 -6.88 -3.81
N THR A 372 -0.22 -6.50 -4.05
CA THR A 372 0.54 -5.44 -3.35
C THR A 372 0.41 -5.48 -1.81
N ALA A 373 0.25 -6.69 -1.27
CA ALA A 373 0.00 -6.99 0.13
C ALA A 373 -1.23 -6.27 0.71
N ARG A 374 -2.25 -5.93 -0.09
CA ARG A 374 -3.49 -5.28 0.36
C ARG A 374 -4.58 -6.28 0.70
N GLU A 375 -5.48 -5.89 1.61
CA GLU A 375 -6.54 -6.76 2.10
C GLU A 375 -7.59 -7.00 0.99
N PHE A 376 -7.70 -8.24 0.52
CA PHE A 376 -8.74 -8.68 -0.39
C PHE A 376 -9.95 -9.15 0.40
N ASP A 377 -11.09 -8.48 0.21
CA ASP A 377 -12.36 -8.92 0.77
C ASP A 377 -13.04 -9.89 -0.19
N ALA A 378 -12.86 -11.19 0.06
CA ALA A 378 -13.43 -12.24 -0.77
C ALA A 378 -14.95 -12.15 -0.92
N GLU A 379 -15.66 -11.59 0.07
CA GLU A 379 -17.10 -11.41 0.02
C GLU A 379 -17.53 -10.35 -1.01
N THR A 380 -16.71 -9.32 -1.22
CA THR A 380 -17.04 -8.19 -2.12
C THR A 380 -16.23 -8.21 -3.42
N GLY A 381 -15.24 -9.09 -3.52
CA GLY A 381 -14.33 -9.18 -4.66
C GLY A 381 -13.54 -7.90 -4.90
N SER A 382 -13.18 -7.16 -3.85
CA SER A 382 -12.48 -5.87 -3.94
C SER A 382 -11.31 -5.81 -2.97
N TYR A 383 -10.31 -4.98 -3.27
CA TYR A 383 -9.20 -4.72 -2.37
C TYR A 383 -9.42 -3.47 -1.54
N PHE A 384 -9.14 -3.53 -0.24
CA PHE A 384 -9.09 -2.39 0.64
C PHE A 384 -7.70 -1.76 0.63
N TYR A 385 -7.61 -0.54 0.11
CA TYR A 385 -6.37 0.24 0.01
C TYR A 385 -6.38 1.38 1.02
N ARG A 386 -6.92 1.16 2.23
CA ARG A 386 -7.06 2.17 3.29
C ARG A 386 -8.02 3.30 2.92
N ALA A 387 -7.57 4.29 2.15
CA ALA A 387 -8.40 5.44 1.82
C ALA A 387 -9.52 5.09 0.82
N ARG A 388 -9.30 4.09 -0.04
CA ARG A 388 -10.24 3.71 -1.10
C ARG A 388 -10.33 2.20 -1.26
N TYR A 389 -11.35 1.77 -1.99
CA TYR A 389 -11.49 0.40 -2.47
C TYR A 389 -11.11 0.32 -3.94
N TYR A 390 -10.32 -0.68 -4.28
CA TYR A 390 -9.81 -0.93 -5.62
C TYR A 390 -10.56 -2.09 -6.27
N ASP A 391 -11.05 -1.85 -7.48
CA ASP A 391 -11.68 -2.86 -8.34
C ASP A 391 -10.70 -3.25 -9.44
N GLN A 392 -10.02 -4.37 -9.18
CA GLN A 392 -9.08 -5.01 -10.07
C GLN A 392 -9.70 -5.46 -11.41
N THR A 393 -11.00 -5.72 -11.48
CA THR A 393 -11.65 -6.23 -12.70
C THR A 393 -11.69 -5.17 -13.81
N VAL A 394 -11.79 -3.90 -13.42
CA VAL A 394 -11.75 -2.74 -14.31
C VAL A 394 -10.49 -1.88 -14.12
N GLY A 395 -9.65 -2.21 -13.14
CA GLY A 395 -8.33 -1.62 -12.91
C GLY A 395 -8.36 -0.19 -12.38
N ARG A 396 -9.34 0.15 -11.53
CA ARG A 396 -9.50 1.50 -10.97
C ARG A 396 -10.09 1.49 -9.56
N PHE A 397 -9.96 2.59 -8.84
CA PHE A 397 -10.68 2.81 -7.59
C PHE A 397 -12.17 3.06 -7.85
N ILE A 398 -13.01 2.70 -6.87
CA ILE A 398 -14.48 2.85 -6.95
C ILE A 398 -15.01 4.16 -6.34
N SER A 399 -14.12 5.04 -5.88
CA SER A 399 -14.42 6.41 -5.45
C SER A 399 -13.30 7.36 -5.90
N GLU A 400 -13.65 8.63 -6.06
CA GLU A 400 -12.67 9.68 -6.38
C GLU A 400 -11.60 9.79 -5.29
N ASP A 401 -10.39 10.11 -5.72
CA ASP A 401 -9.26 10.36 -4.84
C ASP A 401 -9.53 11.49 -3.83
N PRO A 402 -9.46 11.22 -2.51
CA PRO A 402 -9.58 12.25 -1.49
C PRO A 402 -8.61 13.43 -1.65
N ILE A 403 -7.40 13.21 -2.19
CA ILE A 403 -6.42 14.29 -2.43
C ILE A 403 -6.59 14.97 -3.79
N ARG A 404 -7.57 14.55 -4.60
CA ARG A 404 -8.02 15.21 -5.84
C ARG A 404 -6.88 15.42 -6.83
N PHE A 405 -6.73 16.62 -7.38
CA PHE A 405 -5.71 16.98 -8.37
C PHE A 405 -4.26 16.72 -7.94
N LYS A 406 -4.00 16.50 -6.63
CA LYS A 406 -2.68 16.07 -6.17
C LYS A 406 -2.34 14.64 -6.59
N ALA A 407 -3.35 13.80 -6.84
CA ALA A 407 -3.17 12.44 -7.38
C ALA A 407 -3.08 12.41 -8.91
N GLY A 408 -3.65 13.41 -9.59
CA GLY A 408 -3.74 13.46 -11.05
C GLY A 408 -5.08 14.03 -11.51
N THR A 409 -5.29 14.07 -12.83
CA THR A 409 -6.53 14.56 -13.44
C THR A 409 -7.63 13.51 -13.52
N ASP A 410 -7.27 12.22 -13.54
CA ASP A 410 -8.19 11.11 -13.32
C ASP A 410 -8.14 10.68 -11.85
N PHE A 411 -9.20 11.00 -11.12
CA PHE A 411 -9.34 10.73 -9.69
C PHE A 411 -9.59 9.26 -9.36
N TYR A 412 -9.72 8.38 -10.35
CA TYR A 412 -9.97 6.96 -10.13
C TYR A 412 -8.83 6.06 -10.58
N SER A 413 -7.90 6.61 -11.35
CA SER A 413 -6.76 5.87 -11.89
C SER A 413 -6.01 5.08 -10.80
N TYR A 414 -5.64 3.84 -11.13
CA TYR A 414 -4.74 3.07 -10.30
C TYR A 414 -3.32 3.24 -10.85
N VAL A 415 -2.47 3.89 -10.06
CA VAL A 415 -1.03 4.08 -10.30
C VAL A 415 -0.65 4.52 -11.72
N ASN A 416 -1.47 5.40 -12.31
CA ASN A 416 -1.32 5.93 -13.67
C ASN A 416 -1.22 4.83 -14.73
N ASN A 417 -2.00 3.76 -14.57
CA ASN A 417 -2.07 2.63 -15.50
C ASN A 417 -0.72 1.92 -15.72
N ASN A 418 0.23 2.05 -14.80
CA ASN A 418 1.48 1.31 -14.81
C ASN A 418 1.62 0.45 -13.53
N PRO A 419 0.74 -0.56 -13.38
CA PRO A 419 0.66 -1.39 -12.17
C PRO A 419 1.80 -2.41 -12.07
N ILE A 420 2.60 -2.53 -13.13
CA ILE A 420 3.78 -3.40 -13.15
C ILE A 420 4.98 -2.73 -12.48
N ARG A 421 5.03 -1.39 -12.49
CA ARG A 421 6.12 -0.62 -11.87
C ARG A 421 5.75 -0.07 -10.50
N TYR A 422 4.51 0.37 -10.33
CA TYR A 422 4.08 1.12 -9.16
C TYR A 422 3.03 0.36 -8.36
N ARG A 423 2.95 0.66 -7.07
CA ARG A 423 1.84 0.28 -6.18
C ARG A 423 1.27 1.54 -5.54
N ASP A 424 0.12 1.44 -4.89
CA ASP A 424 -0.42 2.50 -4.04
C ASP A 424 -0.58 1.93 -2.63
N ALA A 425 0.27 2.32 -1.68
CA ALA A 425 0.15 1.80 -0.32
C ALA A 425 -0.99 2.47 0.46
N THR A 426 -1.43 3.66 0.05
CA THR A 426 -2.33 4.49 0.87
C THR A 426 -3.74 4.59 0.32
N GLY A 427 -3.94 4.15 -0.92
CA GLY A 427 -5.12 4.38 -1.73
C GLY A 427 -5.25 5.83 -2.15
N LEU A 428 -4.15 6.58 -2.30
CA LEU A 428 -4.15 8.01 -2.63
C LEU A 428 -3.12 8.38 -3.69
N LEU A 429 -1.96 7.72 -3.67
CA LEU A 429 -0.84 8.06 -4.53
C LEU A 429 -0.03 6.82 -4.82
N ARG A 430 0.46 6.78 -6.06
CA ARG A 430 1.46 5.78 -6.42
C ARG A 430 2.75 6.02 -5.64
N ASP A 431 3.33 4.93 -5.17
CA ASP A 431 4.67 4.86 -4.63
C ASP A 431 5.55 3.99 -5.55
N CYS A 432 6.84 4.34 -5.61
CA CYS A 432 7.88 3.44 -6.08
C CYS A 432 8.02 2.25 -5.11
N ASP A 433 8.67 1.16 -5.53
CA ASP A 433 8.83 -0.14 -4.83
C ASP A 433 9.11 -0.13 -3.28
N GLN A 434 9.09 -1.32 -2.68
CA GLN A 434 8.96 -1.53 -1.22
C GLN A 434 10.12 -0.93 -0.40
N GLU A 435 11.22 -0.55 -1.05
CA GLU A 435 12.40 0.02 -0.41
C GLU A 435 12.39 1.55 -0.30
N HIS A 436 11.51 2.25 -1.03
CA HIS A 436 11.41 3.71 -1.02
C HIS A 436 10.47 4.29 0.06
N ILE A 437 9.96 3.45 0.99
CA ILE A 437 9.02 3.81 2.08
C ILE A 437 9.66 4.70 3.18
N GLU A 438 10.99 4.92 3.15
CA GLU A 438 11.67 5.71 4.19
C GLU A 438 11.34 7.21 4.18
N CYS A 439 11.00 7.79 3.02
CA CYS A 439 10.56 9.20 2.93
C CYS A 439 9.18 9.40 3.61
N PHE A 440 8.24 8.45 3.46
CA PHE A 440 6.96 8.47 4.20
C PHE A 440 7.17 8.31 5.72
N ARG A 441 8.08 7.42 6.14
CA ARG A 441 8.43 7.18 7.56
C ARG A 441 9.00 8.43 8.24
N LYS A 442 9.89 9.18 7.58
CA LYS A 442 10.48 10.41 8.14
C LYS A 442 9.44 11.53 8.26
N CYS A 443 8.59 11.73 7.25
CA CYS A 443 7.58 12.80 7.29
C CYS A 443 6.45 12.53 8.30
N TRP A 444 5.95 11.29 8.39
CA TRP A 444 4.88 10.95 9.35
C TRP A 444 5.30 11.17 10.81
N ASN A 445 6.56 10.87 11.14
CA ASN A 445 7.11 11.12 12.48
C ASN A 445 7.45 12.61 12.72
N SER A 446 7.39 13.46 11.69
CA SER A 446 7.80 14.87 11.70
C SER A 446 6.63 15.86 11.51
N CYS A 447 5.37 15.42 11.34
CA CYS A 447 4.22 16.35 11.26
C CYS A 447 4.20 17.24 12.53
N PRO A 448 4.37 18.58 12.41
CA PRO A 448 4.39 19.47 13.56
C PRO A 448 3.01 19.56 14.23
N PRO A 449 2.91 19.72 15.56
CA PRO A 449 1.68 20.17 16.19
C PRO A 449 1.40 21.63 15.78
N TRP A 450 0.11 21.92 15.56
CA TRP A 450 -0.43 23.21 15.09
C TRP A 450 0.12 24.44 15.84
N PRO A 451 0.27 25.61 15.17
CA PRO A 451 -0.84 26.58 15.25
C PRO A 451 -1.17 27.38 13.95
N ILE A 452 -2.41 27.93 13.94
CA ILE A 452 -3.07 29.00 13.13
C ILE A 452 -3.51 28.67 11.66
N GLU A 453 -4.70 28.94 11.07
CA GLU A 453 -5.93 29.75 11.31
C GLU A 453 -7.26 29.01 10.98
N ARG A 454 -8.39 29.49 11.52
CA ARG A 454 -9.75 28.99 11.22
C ARG A 454 -10.07 29.15 9.73
N GLY A 455 -10.34 28.05 9.03
CA GLY A 455 -11.03 28.11 7.74
C GLY A 455 -10.76 27.00 6.71
N LYS A 456 -9.74 26.16 6.88
CA LYS A 456 -9.42 25.12 5.88
C LYS A 456 -9.90 23.73 6.34
N ARG A 457 -10.99 23.25 5.73
CA ARG A 457 -11.39 21.83 5.74
C ARG A 457 -10.32 21.04 4.96
N GLY A 458 -9.71 20.02 5.55
CA GLY A 458 -8.75 19.14 4.85
C GLY A 458 -7.37 18.98 5.49
N HIS A 459 -7.25 18.92 6.82
CA HIS A 459 -5.93 18.85 7.49
C HIS A 459 -5.19 17.50 7.29
N TYR A 460 -5.91 16.39 7.07
CA TYR A 460 -5.31 15.12 6.67
C TYR A 460 -4.73 15.19 5.25
N LEU A 461 -5.48 15.80 4.31
CA LEU A 461 -5.02 16.10 2.95
C LEU A 461 -3.85 17.09 2.93
N TYR A 462 -3.70 17.92 3.97
CA TYR A 462 -2.58 18.84 4.14
C TYR A 462 -1.30 18.14 4.59
N CYS A 463 -1.30 17.33 5.67
CA CYS A 463 -0.12 16.51 6.04
C CYS A 463 0.24 15.54 4.90
N GLN A 464 -0.74 14.95 4.21
CA GLN A 464 -0.49 14.13 3.02
C GLN A 464 0.13 14.92 1.89
N SER A 465 -0.31 16.15 1.63
CA SER A 465 0.27 16.97 0.57
C SER A 465 1.63 17.59 0.90
N LYS A 466 1.92 17.78 2.18
CA LYS A 466 3.25 18.20 2.64
C LYS A 466 4.23 17.03 2.57
N CYS A 467 3.81 15.85 3.04
CA CYS A 467 4.56 14.62 2.82
C CYS A 467 4.70 14.28 1.34
N LEU A 468 3.73 14.66 0.50
CA LEU A 468 3.81 14.57 -0.96
C LEU A 468 4.79 15.59 -1.57
N ALA A 469 4.83 16.84 -1.08
CA ALA A 469 5.79 17.83 -1.56
C ALA A 469 7.24 17.46 -1.18
N GLU A 470 7.46 17.02 0.07
CA GLU A 470 8.76 16.53 0.54
C GLU A 470 9.13 15.17 -0.11
N TYR A 471 8.14 14.32 -0.44
CA TYR A 471 8.34 13.14 -1.29
C TYR A 471 8.73 13.53 -2.72
N MET A 472 8.09 14.54 -3.31
CA MET A 472 8.44 15.06 -4.64
C MET A 472 9.81 15.75 -4.66
N GLU A 473 10.22 16.42 -3.59
CA GLU A 473 11.59 16.94 -3.40
C GLU A 473 12.60 15.79 -3.23
N CYS A 474 12.27 14.77 -2.44
CA CYS A 474 13.05 13.53 -2.30
C CYS A 474 13.20 12.78 -3.66
N GLN A 475 12.17 12.77 -4.50
CA GLN A 475 12.23 12.21 -5.86
C GLN A 475 13.01 13.12 -6.83
N ALA A 476 12.91 14.44 -6.70
CA ALA A 476 13.61 15.41 -7.55
C ALA A 476 15.10 15.52 -7.23
N GLU A 477 15.50 15.46 -5.97
CA GLU A 477 16.90 15.42 -5.53
C GLU A 477 17.59 14.13 -5.97
N ASN A 478 16.92 12.98 -5.87
CA ASN A 478 17.45 11.69 -6.33
C ASN A 478 17.50 11.58 -7.86
N ALA A 479 16.54 12.18 -8.59
CA ALA A 479 16.62 12.30 -10.04
C ALA A 479 17.74 13.25 -10.49
N ALA A 480 18.00 14.31 -9.72
CA ALA A 480 19.11 15.23 -9.96
C ALA A 480 20.47 14.58 -9.64
N GLU A 481 20.59 13.77 -8.58
CA GLU A 481 21.78 12.98 -8.28
C GLU A 481 22.04 11.89 -9.33
N ALA A 482 21.00 11.16 -9.76
CA ALA A 482 21.12 10.16 -10.83
C ALA A 482 21.50 10.80 -12.17
N ALA A 483 20.95 11.98 -12.50
CA ALA A 483 21.34 12.75 -13.68
C ALA A 483 22.79 13.27 -13.57
N ALA A 484 23.21 13.74 -12.39
CA ALA A 484 24.58 14.18 -12.13
C ALA A 484 25.58 13.01 -12.24
N GLN A 485 25.23 11.84 -11.73
CA GLN A 485 26.05 10.63 -11.80
C GLN A 485 26.14 10.11 -13.24
N TYR A 486 25.05 10.11 -14.00
CA TYR A 486 25.04 9.78 -15.43
C TYR A 486 25.92 10.74 -16.26
N CYS A 487 25.81 12.05 -16.04
CA CYS A 487 26.63 13.04 -16.73
C CYS A 487 28.12 12.97 -16.34
N SER A 488 28.44 12.53 -15.11
CA SER A 488 29.83 12.26 -14.69
C SER A 488 30.47 11.07 -15.44
N GLN A 489 29.65 10.08 -15.82
CA GLN A 489 30.07 8.89 -16.54
C GLN A 489 30.00 9.06 -18.07
N ASN A 490 29.24 10.05 -18.57
CA ASN A 490 29.03 10.30 -20.00
C ASN A 490 29.23 11.81 -20.34
N PRO A 491 30.46 12.34 -20.25
CA PRO A 491 30.72 13.78 -20.36
C PRO A 491 30.44 14.39 -21.75
N GLY A 492 30.21 13.56 -22.79
CA GLY A 492 29.91 14.00 -24.16
C GLY A 492 28.42 14.17 -24.49
N THR A 493 27.51 13.77 -23.59
CA THR A 493 26.04 13.80 -23.82
C THR A 493 25.30 14.85 -22.99
N CYS A 494 25.98 15.55 -22.08
CA CYS A 494 25.39 16.60 -21.25
C CYS A 494 26.09 17.94 -21.48
N VAL A 495 25.33 19.03 -21.65
CA VAL A 495 25.88 20.40 -21.70
C VAL A 495 25.49 21.13 -20.42
N SER A 496 26.47 21.57 -19.64
CA SER A 496 26.24 22.41 -18.46
C SER A 496 26.08 23.88 -18.88
N ILE A 497 24.96 24.52 -18.52
CA ILE A 497 24.87 25.99 -18.52
C ILE A 497 24.93 26.44 -17.06
N ALA A 498 25.97 27.20 -16.74
CA ALA A 498 26.19 27.71 -15.40
C ALA A 498 25.24 28.87 -15.08
N ILE A 499 23.95 28.59 -14.87
CA ILE A 499 23.09 29.11 -13.78
C ILE A 499 21.95 28.09 -13.58
N GLY A 500 22.09 27.19 -12.60
CA GLY A 500 20.96 26.48 -11.96
C GLY A 500 20.16 25.43 -12.74
N THR A 501 20.59 24.91 -13.90
CA THR A 501 19.83 23.87 -14.62
C THR A 501 20.73 22.95 -15.43
N ILE A 502 20.56 21.62 -15.33
CA ILE A 502 21.15 20.65 -16.27
C ILE A 502 20.11 20.38 -17.37
N ILE A 503 20.47 20.62 -18.64
CA ILE A 503 19.65 20.31 -19.81
C ILE A 503 20.27 19.08 -20.51
N ILE A 504 19.48 18.04 -20.75
CA ILE A 504 19.88 16.88 -21.56
C ILE A 504 19.42 17.13 -23.00
N VAL A 505 20.35 17.11 -23.96
CA VAL A 505 20.03 17.17 -25.40
C VAL A 505 20.53 15.89 -26.05
N SER A 506 19.64 15.11 -26.68
CA SER A 506 20.01 14.13 -27.70
C SER A 506 19.40 14.55 -29.05
N GLN A 507 20.20 14.42 -30.12
CA GLN A 507 19.98 14.97 -31.48
C GLN A 507 18.80 14.32 -32.26
N PRO A 508 18.54 14.68 -33.54
CA PRO A 508 18.07 15.96 -34.06
C PRO A 508 16.73 15.77 -34.82
N GLU A 509 15.71 15.12 -34.23
CA GLU A 509 14.36 15.07 -34.84
C GLU A 509 13.19 15.29 -33.88
N LEU A 510 13.44 15.49 -32.58
CA LEU A 510 12.38 15.74 -31.61
C LEU A 510 12.78 16.94 -30.73
N GLY A 511 11.92 17.95 -30.69
CA GLY A 511 12.16 19.22 -29.98
C GLY A 511 12.37 19.05 -28.46
N PRO A 512 12.86 20.10 -27.77
CA PRO A 512 13.28 20.03 -26.37
C PRO A 512 12.12 19.68 -25.43
N VAL A 513 12.35 18.74 -24.50
CA VAL A 513 11.46 18.45 -23.38
C VAL A 513 11.83 19.38 -22.22
N VAL A 514 10.89 20.24 -21.82
CA VAL A 514 11.03 21.15 -20.68
C VAL A 514 10.42 20.47 -19.45
N ALA A 515 11.22 20.24 -18.41
CA ALA A 515 10.69 19.91 -17.08
C ALA A 515 10.13 21.18 -16.42
N PRO A 516 8.94 21.14 -15.78
CA PRO A 516 8.39 22.30 -15.12
C PRO A 516 9.22 22.69 -13.89
N ALA A 517 9.58 23.96 -13.80
CA ALA A 517 10.27 24.54 -12.66
C ALA A 517 9.36 24.58 -11.42
N LEU A 518 9.88 24.15 -10.28
CA LEU A 518 9.40 24.63 -8.98
C LEU A 518 9.85 26.08 -8.84
N ILE A 519 8.90 27.02 -8.94
CA ILE A 519 9.11 28.41 -8.51
C ILE A 519 8.87 28.43 -6.99
N PRO A 520 9.72 29.13 -6.20
CA PRO A 520 9.74 29.09 -4.73
C PRO A 520 8.41 29.45 -4.04
#